data_AF-A0AAD4BZ78-F1
#
_entry.id   AF-A0AAD4BZ78-F1
#
_cell.length_a   1.000
_cell.length_b   1.000
_cell.length_c   1.000
_cell.angle_alpha   90.00
_cell.angle_beta   90.00
_cell.angle_gamma   90.00
#
_symmetry.space_group_name_H-M   'P 1'
#
loop_
_entity.id
_entity.type
_entity.pdbx_description
1 polymer ?
#
loop_
_entity_poly.entity_id
_entity_poly.type
_entity_poly.pdbx_seq_one_letter_code
_entity_poly.pdbx_strand_id
1 'polypeptide(L)'
;MQTSLSQNVAPPTPSGVSVLVEEITSLLDRVNAIDSHFLEVRRILVKTPFDPDDDFAQYRKKYLELVWKSRGIAGRAGVSGEDFCGDLLDLLLLNTNASKEERIRELEIAMAGWHTDGEQDSQLSQDFEELSNTLKTFGIALTEQVARANDTEARLRSEIDRLDAEIARMDVRKSVSDQLLPVISGACHRARHSCQRIGIIPTLYVPLQVQRRHR
;
A
#
# COMPACT_ATOMS: atom_id res chain seq x y z
N MET A 1 15.90 -65.63 -7.65
CA MET A 1 15.47 -64.30 -7.18
C MET A 1 14.76 -63.62 -8.34
N GLN A 2 13.44 -63.56 -8.29
CA GLN A 2 12.61 -62.90 -9.31
C GLN A 2 12.38 -61.46 -8.87
N THR A 3 12.84 -60.50 -9.68
CA THR A 3 12.51 -59.08 -9.51
C THR A 3 11.26 -58.76 -10.33
N SER A 4 10.14 -58.61 -9.62
CA SER A 4 8.89 -58.10 -10.16
C SER A 4 8.98 -56.58 -10.27
N LEU A 5 9.08 -56.04 -11.48
CA LEU A 5 8.81 -54.64 -11.78
C LEU A 5 7.75 -54.58 -12.87
N SER A 6 6.49 -54.68 -12.44
CA SER A 6 5.33 -54.23 -13.21
C SER A 6 4.64 -53.18 -12.35
N GLN A 7 5.15 -51.95 -12.38
CA GLN A 7 4.33 -50.80 -12.07
C GLN A 7 3.61 -50.42 -13.34
N ASN A 8 2.34 -50.82 -13.40
CA ASN A 8 1.35 -50.28 -14.33
C ASN A 8 1.28 -48.76 -14.10
N VAL A 9 1.99 -47.98 -14.90
CA VAL A 9 1.69 -46.55 -15.05
C VAL A 9 0.45 -46.50 -15.93
N ALA A 10 -0.71 -46.32 -15.29
CA ALA A 10 -1.95 -46.05 -16.02
C ALA A 10 -1.75 -44.80 -16.90
N PRO A 11 -2.25 -44.78 -18.15
CA PRO A 11 -2.20 -43.57 -18.95
C PRO A 11 -2.88 -42.44 -18.19
N PRO A 12 -2.36 -41.19 -18.25
CA PRO A 12 -2.95 -40.06 -17.55
C PRO A 12 -4.41 -39.96 -17.97
N THR A 13 -5.31 -40.04 -17.00
CA THR A 13 -6.74 -39.84 -17.25
C THR A 13 -6.94 -38.42 -17.80
N PRO A 14 -7.98 -38.19 -18.63
CA PRO A 14 -8.35 -36.86 -19.11
C PRO A 14 -8.49 -35.79 -18.01
N SER A 15 -8.59 -36.22 -16.74
CA SER A 15 -8.57 -35.38 -15.55
C SER A 15 -7.23 -34.64 -15.31
N GLY A 16 -6.09 -35.20 -15.70
CA GLY A 16 -4.78 -34.59 -15.41
C GLY A 16 -4.53 -33.29 -16.18
N VAL A 17 -4.92 -33.24 -17.46
CA VAL A 17 -4.84 -32.02 -18.27
C VAL A 17 -5.82 -30.96 -17.77
N SER A 18 -7.01 -31.36 -17.30
CA SER A 18 -7.99 -30.43 -16.71
C SER A 18 -7.43 -29.76 -15.46
N VAL A 19 -6.77 -30.52 -14.58
CA VAL A 19 -6.12 -29.98 -13.36
C VAL A 19 -5.01 -28.99 -13.71
N LEU A 20 -4.16 -29.30 -14.68
CA LEU A 20 -3.11 -28.39 -15.14
C LEU A 20 -3.67 -27.08 -15.73
N VAL A 21 -4.77 -27.16 -16.48
CA VAL A 21 -5.45 -25.96 -17.02
C VAL A 21 -6.03 -25.11 -15.89
N GLU A 22 -6.60 -25.74 -14.86
CA GLU A 22 -7.09 -25.03 -13.66
C GLU A 22 -5.96 -24.34 -12.90
N GLU A 23 -4.81 -25.01 -12.74
CA GLU A 23 -3.63 -24.44 -12.08
C GLU A 23 -3.07 -23.23 -12.85
N ILE A 24 -2.95 -23.31 -14.18
CA ILE A 24 -2.53 -22.19 -15.03
C ILE A 24 -3.52 -21.03 -14.93
N THR A 25 -4.81 -21.32 -14.93
CA THR A 25 -5.88 -20.29 -14.81
C THR A 25 -5.81 -19.60 -13.45
N SER A 26 -5.63 -20.38 -12.38
CA SER A 26 -5.41 -19.87 -11.01
C SER A 26 -4.18 -18.96 -10.94
N LEU A 27 -3.07 -19.33 -11.58
CA LEU A 27 -1.88 -18.50 -11.63
C LEU A 27 -2.13 -17.18 -12.37
N LEU A 28 -2.84 -17.21 -13.50
CA LEU A 28 -3.24 -15.99 -14.23
C LEU A 28 -4.11 -15.07 -13.37
N ASP A 29 -5.07 -15.63 -12.64
CA ASP A 29 -5.92 -14.86 -11.72
C ASP A 29 -5.10 -14.19 -10.61
N ARG A 30 -4.08 -14.89 -10.07
CA ARG A 30 -3.16 -14.31 -9.07
C ARG A 30 -2.35 -13.16 -9.64
N VAL A 31 -1.82 -13.29 -10.85
CA VAL A 31 -1.08 -12.21 -11.54
C VAL A 31 -2.00 -11.00 -11.76
N ASN A 32 -3.23 -11.21 -12.22
CA ASN A 32 -4.22 -10.15 -12.39
C ASN A 32 -4.59 -9.46 -11.06
N ALA A 33 -4.66 -10.21 -9.96
CA ALA A 33 -4.91 -9.67 -8.63
C ALA A 33 -3.76 -8.76 -8.17
N ILE A 34 -2.50 -9.18 -8.38
CA ILE A 34 -1.32 -8.37 -8.06
C ILE A 34 -1.34 -7.05 -8.84
N ASP A 35 -1.61 -7.09 -10.15
CA ASP A 35 -1.72 -5.88 -10.98
C ASP A 35 -2.84 -4.96 -10.47
N SER A 36 -3.98 -5.53 -10.08
CA SER A 36 -5.10 -4.79 -9.50
C SER A 36 -4.71 -4.09 -8.19
N HIS A 37 -3.99 -4.79 -7.30
CA HIS A 37 -3.50 -4.22 -6.05
C HIS A 37 -2.49 -3.09 -6.28
N PHE A 38 -1.55 -3.25 -7.23
CA PHE A 38 -0.64 -2.16 -7.61
C PHE A 38 -1.39 -0.92 -8.09
N LEU A 39 -2.44 -1.10 -8.91
CA LEU A 39 -3.26 0.02 -9.38
C LEU A 39 -4.02 0.71 -8.24
N GLU A 40 -4.58 -0.07 -7.32
CA GLU A 40 -5.29 0.46 -6.17
C GLU A 40 -4.38 1.29 -5.26
N VAL A 41 -3.23 0.73 -4.88
CA VAL A 41 -2.21 1.43 -4.07
C VAL A 41 -1.77 2.71 -4.78
N ARG A 42 -1.49 2.66 -6.08
CA ARG A 42 -1.11 3.85 -6.86
C ARG A 42 -2.20 4.91 -6.86
N ARG A 43 -3.48 4.54 -6.96
CA ARG A 43 -4.59 5.51 -6.90
C ARG A 43 -4.69 6.18 -5.53
N ILE A 44 -4.41 5.46 -4.44
CA ILE A 44 -4.39 6.03 -3.09
C ILE A 44 -3.24 7.03 -2.99
N LEU A 45 -2.03 6.61 -3.38
CA LEU A 45 -0.83 7.45 -3.32
C LEU A 45 -1.00 8.76 -4.09
N VAL A 46 -1.50 8.73 -5.34
CA VAL A 46 -1.73 9.96 -6.15
C VAL A 46 -2.69 10.95 -5.48
N LYS A 47 -3.63 10.48 -4.67
CA LYS A 47 -4.61 11.34 -3.98
C LYS A 47 -4.08 11.89 -2.65
N THR A 48 -2.88 11.52 -2.26
CA THR A 48 -2.34 11.80 -0.93
C THR A 48 -0.96 12.43 -1.05
N PRO A 49 -0.53 13.25 -0.08
CA PRO A 49 0.84 13.76 -0.07
C PRO A 49 1.86 12.70 0.41
N PHE A 50 1.45 11.44 0.58
CA PHE A 50 2.34 10.35 0.94
C PHE A 50 3.24 10.02 -0.25
N ASP A 51 4.54 10.15 -0.06
CA ASP A 51 5.53 9.61 -1.00
C ASP A 51 5.40 8.08 -0.98
N PRO A 52 5.28 7.39 -2.13
CA PRO A 52 5.47 5.95 -2.16
C PRO A 52 6.78 5.59 -1.45
N ASP A 53 6.65 4.93 -0.30
CA ASP A 53 7.79 4.40 0.44
C ASP A 53 8.66 3.52 -0.48
N ASP A 54 9.96 3.41 -0.17
CA ASP A 54 10.92 2.56 -0.90
C ASP A 54 10.37 1.12 -1.06
N ASP A 55 9.54 0.69 -0.12
CA ASP A 55 8.83 -0.59 -0.12
C ASP A 55 7.94 -0.81 -1.35
N PHE A 56 7.18 0.20 -1.81
CA PHE A 56 6.29 0.03 -2.96
C PHE A 56 7.09 -0.20 -4.26
N ALA A 57 8.22 0.50 -4.41
CA ALA A 57 9.15 0.28 -5.50
C ALA A 57 9.80 -1.11 -5.42
N GLN A 58 10.15 -1.57 -4.22
CA GLN A 58 10.68 -2.92 -3.99
C GLN A 58 9.66 -4.01 -4.34
N TYR A 59 8.39 -3.87 -3.96
CA TYR A 59 7.35 -4.83 -4.34
C TYR A 59 7.19 -4.91 -5.86
N ARG A 60 7.24 -3.76 -6.54
CA ARG A 60 7.18 -3.73 -8.01
C ARG A 60 8.38 -4.41 -8.67
N LYS A 61 9.58 -4.24 -8.09
CA LYS A 61 10.78 -4.95 -8.54
C LYS A 61 10.63 -6.46 -8.35
N LYS A 62 10.22 -6.92 -7.16
CA LYS A 62 9.97 -8.35 -6.87
C LYS A 62 8.94 -8.94 -7.83
N TYR A 63 7.87 -8.21 -8.13
CA TYR A 63 6.87 -8.63 -9.12
C TYR A 63 7.47 -8.87 -10.51
N LEU A 64 8.26 -7.92 -11.02
CA LEU A 64 8.91 -8.06 -12.33
C LEU A 64 9.87 -9.25 -12.36
N GLU A 65 10.63 -9.47 -11.30
CA GLU A 65 11.53 -10.63 -11.17
C GLU A 65 10.75 -11.95 -11.23
N LEU A 66 9.61 -12.06 -10.53
CA LEU A 66 8.76 -13.25 -10.58
C LEU A 66 8.17 -13.49 -11.97
N VAL A 67 7.69 -12.45 -12.65
CA VAL A 67 7.17 -12.54 -14.03
C VAL A 67 8.27 -13.02 -14.99
N TRP A 68 9.48 -12.50 -14.87
CA TRP A 68 10.60 -12.94 -15.71
C TRP A 68 11.00 -14.39 -15.41
N LYS A 69 11.02 -14.80 -14.14
CA LYS A 69 11.29 -16.18 -13.73
C LYS A 69 10.22 -17.13 -14.27
N SER A 70 8.95 -16.75 -14.19
CA SER A 70 7.81 -17.49 -14.77
C SER A 70 8.00 -17.71 -16.27
N ARG A 71 8.31 -16.65 -17.02
CA ARG A 71 8.58 -16.74 -18.47
C ARG A 71 9.76 -17.65 -18.78
N GLY A 72 10.80 -17.60 -17.96
CA GLY A 72 11.97 -18.47 -18.10
C GLY A 72 11.61 -19.95 -17.94
N ILE A 73 10.81 -20.29 -16.91
CA ILE A 73 10.33 -21.66 -16.67
C ILE A 73 9.43 -22.12 -17.81
N ALA A 74 8.44 -21.30 -18.21
CA ALA A 74 7.53 -21.62 -19.31
C ALA A 74 8.27 -21.82 -20.64
N GLY A 75 9.28 -20.99 -20.92
CA GLY A 75 10.14 -21.14 -22.10
C GLY A 75 10.91 -22.46 -22.10
N ARG A 76 11.49 -22.85 -20.96
CA ARG A 76 12.16 -24.16 -20.83
C ARG A 76 11.19 -25.33 -20.94
N ALA A 77 10.01 -25.22 -20.32
CA ALA A 77 8.98 -26.25 -20.44
C ALA A 77 8.53 -26.46 -21.90
N GLY A 78 8.46 -25.39 -22.68
CA GLY A 78 8.20 -25.47 -24.13
C GLY A 78 9.26 -26.28 -24.87
N VAL A 79 10.55 -25.95 -24.67
CA VAL A 79 11.68 -26.68 -25.27
C VAL A 79 11.70 -28.14 -24.81
N SER A 80 11.58 -28.39 -23.50
CA SER A 80 11.52 -29.75 -22.95
C SER A 80 10.35 -30.57 -23.51
N GLY A 81 9.23 -29.93 -23.81
CA GLY A 81 8.09 -30.57 -24.46
C GLY A 81 8.38 -30.96 -25.91
N GLU A 82 9.07 -30.10 -26.66
CA GLU A 82 9.54 -30.39 -28.01
C GLU A 82 10.57 -31.54 -28.01
N ASP A 83 11.57 -31.48 -27.13
CA ASP A 83 12.59 -32.53 -26.95
C ASP A 83 11.96 -33.87 -26.56
N PHE A 84 10.94 -33.84 -25.69
CA PHE A 84 10.19 -35.03 -25.33
C PHE A 84 9.46 -35.62 -26.55
N CYS A 85 8.65 -34.80 -27.22
CA CYS A 85 7.77 -35.26 -28.30
C CYS A 85 8.51 -35.67 -29.57
N GLY A 86 9.67 -35.05 -29.83
CA GLY A 86 10.55 -35.38 -30.94
C GLY A 86 11.58 -36.41 -30.51
N ASP A 87 12.70 -35.93 -29.98
CA ASP A 87 13.92 -36.72 -29.80
C ASP A 87 13.73 -37.91 -28.85
N LEU A 88 13.10 -37.71 -27.70
CA LEU A 88 12.97 -38.79 -26.71
C LEU A 88 11.95 -39.86 -27.15
N LEU A 89 10.78 -39.45 -27.66
CA LEU A 89 9.82 -40.42 -28.19
C LEU A 89 10.37 -41.16 -29.40
N ASP A 90 11.09 -40.49 -30.30
CA ASP A 90 11.73 -41.14 -31.45
C ASP A 90 12.80 -42.15 -30.99
N LEU A 91 13.64 -41.78 -30.02
CA LEU A 91 14.64 -42.66 -29.42
C LEU A 91 14.00 -43.94 -28.81
N LEU A 92 12.85 -43.79 -28.17
CA LEU A 92 12.18 -44.87 -27.43
C LEU A 92 11.28 -45.76 -28.30
N LEU A 93 10.51 -45.15 -29.22
CA LEU A 93 9.45 -45.81 -29.97
C LEU A 93 9.88 -46.21 -31.38
N LEU A 94 10.76 -45.44 -32.02
CA LEU A 94 11.29 -45.80 -33.32
C LEU A 94 12.45 -46.79 -33.14
N ASN A 95 12.66 -47.64 -34.15
CA ASN A 95 13.69 -48.66 -34.15
C ASN A 95 15.08 -48.03 -34.40
N THR A 96 15.46 -47.11 -33.54
CA THR A 96 16.74 -46.42 -33.55
C THR A 96 17.84 -47.41 -33.14
N ASN A 97 19.03 -47.26 -33.70
CA ASN A 97 20.20 -48.07 -33.33
C ASN A 97 20.72 -47.78 -31.90
N ALA A 98 19.99 -46.99 -31.11
CA ALA A 98 20.33 -46.66 -29.75
C ALA A 98 20.25 -47.90 -28.84
N SER A 99 21.28 -48.09 -28.02
CA SER A 99 21.33 -49.16 -27.04
C SER A 99 20.25 -48.99 -25.96
N LYS A 100 19.91 -50.07 -25.27
CA LYS A 100 18.96 -50.03 -24.15
C LYS A 100 19.49 -49.12 -23.03
N GLU A 101 20.78 -49.18 -22.76
CA GLU A 101 21.46 -48.40 -21.73
C GLU A 101 21.43 -46.90 -22.05
N GLU A 102 21.56 -46.54 -23.32
CA GLU A 102 21.46 -45.15 -23.77
C GLU A 102 20.04 -44.61 -23.64
N ARG A 103 19.03 -45.40 -24.02
CA ARG A 103 17.62 -45.04 -23.82
C ARG A 103 17.26 -44.82 -22.35
N ILE A 104 17.77 -45.67 -21.45
CA ILE A 104 17.58 -45.52 -20.00
C ILE A 104 18.25 -44.23 -19.51
N ARG A 105 19.48 -43.95 -19.94
CA ARG A 105 20.20 -42.74 -19.53
C ARG A 105 19.47 -41.47 -19.96
N GLU A 106 19.02 -41.38 -21.20
CA GLU A 106 18.28 -40.21 -21.71
C GLU A 106 16.95 -40.01 -20.96
N LEU A 107 16.25 -41.11 -20.64
CA LEU A 107 15.05 -41.07 -19.79
C LEU A 107 15.34 -40.54 -18.38
N GLU A 108 16.41 -41.01 -17.73
CA GLU A 108 16.79 -40.55 -16.40
C GLU A 108 17.15 -39.06 -16.39
N ILE A 109 17.85 -38.58 -17.42
CA ILE A 109 18.18 -37.16 -17.59
C ILE A 109 16.90 -36.32 -17.76
N ALA A 110 15.99 -36.74 -18.64
CA ALA A 110 14.72 -36.06 -18.86
C ALA A 110 13.87 -35.99 -17.58
N MET A 111 13.76 -37.10 -16.84
CA MET A 111 13.02 -37.15 -15.57
C MET A 111 13.60 -36.22 -14.50
N ALA A 112 14.94 -36.16 -14.38
CA ALA A 112 15.59 -35.25 -13.44
C ALA A 112 15.34 -33.77 -13.80
N GLY A 113 15.35 -33.46 -15.10
CA GLY A 113 15.00 -32.13 -15.61
C GLY A 113 13.59 -31.72 -15.24
N TRP A 114 12.60 -32.58 -15.53
CA TRP A 114 11.19 -32.30 -15.22
C TRP A 114 10.91 -32.16 -13.73
N HIS A 115 11.56 -32.96 -12.89
CA HIS A 115 11.41 -32.83 -11.44
C HIS A 115 11.92 -31.47 -10.94
N THR A 116 13.07 -31.03 -11.44
CA THR A 116 13.66 -29.75 -11.07
C THR A 116 12.78 -28.58 -11.50
N ASP A 117 12.27 -28.60 -12.73
CA ASP A 117 11.37 -27.54 -13.22
C ASP A 117 10.04 -27.53 -12.45
N GLY A 118 9.50 -28.70 -12.08
CA GLY A 118 8.28 -28.80 -11.27
C GLY A 118 8.43 -28.21 -9.86
N GLU A 119 9.57 -28.43 -9.19
CA GLU A 119 9.85 -27.78 -7.90
C GLU A 119 9.94 -26.26 -8.03
N GLN A 120 10.58 -25.76 -9.09
CA GLN A 120 10.71 -24.34 -9.34
C GLN A 120 9.36 -23.67 -9.61
N ASP A 121 8.46 -24.34 -10.32
CA ASP A 121 7.11 -23.84 -10.62
C ASP A 121 6.24 -23.79 -9.35
N SER A 122 6.31 -24.81 -8.50
CA SER A 122 5.63 -24.84 -7.20
C SER A 122 6.10 -23.70 -6.29
N GLN A 123 7.41 -23.48 -6.19
CA GLN A 123 7.96 -22.35 -5.42
C GLN A 123 7.49 -21.00 -5.99
N LEU A 124 7.46 -20.86 -7.32
CA LEU A 124 7.04 -19.62 -7.96
C LEU A 124 5.57 -19.29 -7.66
N SER A 125 4.70 -20.30 -7.66
CA SER A 125 3.29 -20.14 -7.29
C SER A 125 3.11 -19.63 -5.86
N GLN A 126 3.94 -20.11 -4.92
CA GLN A 126 3.97 -19.62 -3.54
C GLN A 126 4.50 -18.18 -3.45
N ASP A 127 5.55 -17.85 -4.19
CA ASP A 127 6.14 -16.50 -4.20
C ASP A 127 5.14 -15.45 -4.73
N PHE A 128 4.35 -15.78 -5.76
CA PHE A 128 3.28 -14.91 -6.26
C PHE A 128 2.17 -14.71 -5.22
N GLU A 129 1.76 -15.79 -4.53
CA GLU A 129 0.74 -15.73 -3.49
C GLU A 129 1.17 -14.85 -2.30
N GLU A 130 2.41 -15.04 -1.85
CA GLU A 130 3.02 -14.20 -0.80
C GLU A 130 2.99 -12.72 -1.21
N LEU A 131 3.48 -12.39 -2.40
CA LEU A 131 3.52 -11.00 -2.88
C LEU A 131 2.12 -10.38 -2.99
N SER A 132 1.13 -11.14 -3.47
CA SER A 132 -0.26 -10.69 -3.54
C SER A 132 -0.80 -10.34 -2.15
N ASN A 133 -0.58 -11.22 -1.18
CA ASN A 133 -1.01 -11.00 0.21
C ASN A 133 -0.29 -9.80 0.86
N THR A 134 1.01 -9.63 0.61
CA THR A 134 1.78 -8.47 1.09
C THR A 134 1.23 -7.17 0.52
N LEU A 135 0.99 -7.09 -0.80
CA LEU A 135 0.44 -5.89 -1.45
C LEU A 135 -0.96 -5.55 -0.96
N LYS A 136 -1.82 -6.56 -0.79
CA LYS A 136 -3.15 -6.37 -0.23
C LYS A 136 -3.08 -5.78 1.19
N THR A 137 -2.21 -6.33 2.04
CA THR A 137 -2.01 -5.85 3.42
C THR A 137 -1.47 -4.42 3.43
N PHE A 138 -0.50 -4.12 2.55
CA PHE A 138 0.03 -2.77 2.38
C PHE A 138 -1.05 -1.77 1.97
N GLY A 139 -1.90 -2.12 0.98
CA GLY A 139 -3.01 -1.27 0.56
C GLY A 139 -4.03 -0.97 1.67
N ILE A 140 -4.35 -1.97 2.50
CA ILE A 140 -5.20 -1.79 3.69
C ILE A 140 -4.54 -0.82 4.67
N ALA A 141 -3.28 -1.05 5.03
CA ALA A 141 -2.56 -0.20 5.98
C ALA A 141 -2.45 1.26 5.50
N LEU A 142 -2.18 1.46 4.21
CA LEU A 142 -2.14 2.78 3.59
C LEU A 142 -3.50 3.47 3.65
N THR A 143 -4.59 2.74 3.35
CA THR A 143 -5.95 3.28 3.42
C THR A 143 -6.30 3.73 4.84
N GLU A 144 -5.96 2.93 5.85
CA GLU A 144 -6.15 3.29 7.26
C GLU A 144 -5.33 4.52 7.66
N GLN A 145 -4.08 4.61 7.18
CA GLN A 145 -3.22 5.76 7.45
C GLN A 145 -3.80 7.04 6.86
N VAL A 146 -4.33 6.98 5.64
CA VAL A 146 -5.01 8.10 4.98
C VAL A 146 -6.26 8.52 5.73
N ALA A 147 -7.08 7.56 6.18
CA ALA A 147 -8.25 7.85 6.99
C ALA A 147 -7.88 8.60 8.29
N ARG A 148 -6.87 8.10 9.03
CA ARG A 148 -6.36 8.75 10.24
C ARG A 148 -5.81 10.16 9.98
N ALA A 149 -5.14 10.36 8.85
CA ALA A 149 -4.62 11.68 8.45
C ALA A 149 -5.77 12.66 8.17
N ASN A 150 -6.80 12.22 7.44
CA ASN A 150 -7.98 13.04 7.15
C ASN A 150 -8.76 13.43 8.42
N ASP A 151 -8.93 12.49 9.36
CA ASP A 151 -9.58 12.77 10.65
C ASP A 151 -8.78 13.79 11.46
N THR A 152 -7.45 13.68 11.43
CA THR A 152 -6.55 14.63 12.09
C THR A 152 -6.63 16.01 11.46
N GLU A 153 -6.64 16.10 10.12
CA GLU A 153 -6.80 17.35 9.38
C GLU A 153 -8.14 18.02 9.70
N ALA A 154 -9.24 17.27 9.70
CA ALA A 154 -10.57 17.79 10.01
C ALA A 154 -10.64 18.35 11.45
N ARG A 155 -10.02 17.65 12.41
CA ARG A 155 -9.92 18.11 13.80
C ARG A 155 -9.11 19.41 13.90
N LEU A 156 -7.95 19.47 13.24
CA LEU A 156 -7.09 20.66 13.25
C LEU A 156 -7.78 21.86 12.57
N ARG A 157 -8.47 21.65 11.44
CA ARG A 157 -9.28 22.71 10.80
C ARG A 157 -10.33 23.28 11.75
N SER A 158 -11.07 22.40 12.43
CA SER A 158 -12.09 22.83 13.40
C SER A 158 -11.48 23.64 14.55
N GLU A 159 -10.26 23.28 14.99
CA GLU A 159 -9.54 24.03 16.02
C GLU A 159 -9.05 25.39 15.53
N ILE A 160 -8.54 25.47 14.30
CA ILE A 160 -8.16 26.73 13.65
C ILE A 160 -9.37 27.66 13.53
N ASP A 161 -10.50 27.17 13.01
CA ASP A 161 -11.73 27.96 12.88
C ASP A 161 -12.21 28.51 14.24
N ARG A 162 -12.09 27.70 15.29
CA ARG A 162 -12.41 28.11 16.67
C ARG A 162 -11.48 29.22 17.15
N LEU A 163 -10.18 29.08 16.93
CA LEU A 163 -9.17 30.06 17.32
C LEU A 163 -9.34 31.37 16.55
N ASP A 164 -9.61 31.31 15.24
CA ASP A 164 -9.88 32.50 14.41
C ASP A 164 -11.13 33.25 14.89
N ALA A 165 -12.19 32.53 15.26
CA ALA A 165 -13.39 33.12 15.86
C ALA A 165 -13.11 33.74 17.25
N GLU A 166 -12.15 33.21 18.01
CA GLU A 166 -11.72 33.80 19.29
C GLU A 166 -10.91 35.08 19.07
N ILE A 167 -9.96 35.08 18.13
CA ILE A 167 -9.16 36.24 17.74
C ILE A 167 -10.07 37.37 17.26
N ALA A 168 -11.00 37.09 16.35
CA ALA A 168 -11.95 38.09 15.85
C ALA A 168 -12.77 38.72 16.98
N ARG A 169 -13.20 37.94 17.99
CA ARG A 169 -13.90 38.46 19.17
C ARG A 169 -13.02 39.33 20.04
N MET A 170 -11.74 38.98 20.20
CA MET A 170 -10.78 39.79 20.96
C MET A 170 -10.49 41.13 20.27
N ASP A 171 -10.36 41.15 18.95
CA ASP A 171 -10.14 42.38 18.18
C ASP A 171 -11.34 43.33 18.26
N VAL A 172 -12.57 42.80 18.18
CA VAL A 172 -13.78 43.60 18.40
C VAL A 172 -13.78 44.21 19.80
N ARG A 173 -13.50 43.42 20.85
CA ARG A 173 -13.44 43.94 22.24
C ARG A 173 -12.38 45.02 22.41
N LYS A 174 -11.21 44.86 21.78
CA LYS A 174 -10.15 45.85 21.82
C LYS A 174 -10.59 47.15 21.16
N SER A 175 -11.20 47.08 19.98
CA SER A 175 -11.71 48.27 19.28
C SER A 175 -12.78 49.03 20.09
N VAL A 176 -13.70 48.30 20.73
CA VAL A 176 -14.74 48.90 21.59
C VAL A 176 -14.13 49.52 22.83
N SER A 177 -13.15 48.86 23.45
CA SER A 177 -12.42 49.39 24.61
C SER A 177 -11.64 50.66 24.24
N ASP A 178 -10.96 50.66 23.10
CA ASP A 178 -10.19 51.81 22.60
C ASP A 178 -11.10 53.00 22.21
N GLN A 179 -12.34 52.76 21.77
CA GLN A 179 -13.33 53.80 21.52
C GLN A 179 -14.02 54.32 22.79
N LEU A 180 -14.27 53.47 23.79
CA LEU A 180 -14.95 53.87 25.03
C LEU A 180 -14.03 54.59 26.01
N LEU A 181 -12.74 54.26 26.06
CA LEU A 181 -11.76 54.90 26.92
C LEU A 181 -11.72 56.44 26.79
N PRO A 182 -11.66 57.04 25.58
CA PRO A 182 -11.69 58.50 25.45
C PRO A 182 -13.06 59.11 25.80
N VAL A 183 -14.17 58.40 25.56
CA VAL A 183 -15.52 58.87 25.92
C VAL A 183 -15.70 58.92 27.44
N ILE A 184 -15.29 57.86 28.14
CA ILE A 184 -15.34 57.77 29.61
C ILE A 184 -14.38 58.77 30.23
N SER A 185 -13.15 58.89 29.71
CA SER A 185 -12.19 59.90 30.15
C SER A 185 -12.76 61.32 30.00
N GLY A 186 -13.36 61.63 28.85
CA GLY A 186 -14.00 62.92 28.62
C GLY A 186 -15.21 63.17 29.52
N ALA A 187 -16.02 62.15 29.81
CA ALA A 187 -17.15 62.25 30.74
C ALA A 187 -16.68 62.49 32.19
N CYS A 188 -15.67 61.75 32.66
CA CYS A 188 -15.04 61.96 33.96
C CYS A 188 -14.41 63.36 34.07
N HIS A 189 -13.77 63.87 33.01
CA HIS A 189 -13.19 65.21 33.00
C HIS A 189 -14.26 66.30 33.09
N ARG A 190 -15.36 66.17 32.34
CA ARG A 190 -16.51 67.09 32.40
C ARG A 190 -17.21 67.06 33.76
N ALA A 191 -17.41 65.87 34.34
CA ALA A 191 -17.98 65.71 35.67
C ALA A 191 -17.12 66.40 36.74
N ARG A 192 -15.79 66.23 36.65
CA ARG A 192 -14.81 66.90 37.55
C ARG A 192 -14.89 68.42 37.45
N HIS A 193 -14.99 68.95 36.24
CA HIS A 193 -15.10 70.40 36.00
C HIS A 193 -16.44 71.00 36.48
N SER A 194 -17.51 70.22 36.43
CA SER A 194 -18.84 70.60 36.96
C SER A 194 -18.84 70.64 38.49
N CYS A 195 -18.30 69.60 39.16
CA CYS A 195 -18.20 69.56 40.62
C CYS A 195 -17.36 70.71 41.20
N GLN A 196 -16.28 71.11 40.51
CA GLN A 196 -15.47 72.27 40.88
C GLN A 196 -16.24 73.60 40.75
N ARG A 197 -17.14 73.73 39.77
CA ARG A 197 -17.97 74.94 39.59
C ARG A 197 -19.05 75.09 40.66
N ILE A 198 -19.51 73.98 41.25
CA ILE A 198 -20.59 73.97 42.25
C ILE A 198 -20.00 73.98 43.69
N GLY A 199 -18.67 74.07 43.84
CA GLY A 199 -18.00 74.19 45.14
C GLY A 199 -17.92 72.89 45.94
N ILE A 200 -18.14 71.73 45.31
CA ILE A 200 -18.02 70.43 45.97
C ILE A 200 -16.55 69.99 45.91
N ILE A 201 -15.90 69.90 47.09
CA ILE A 201 -14.53 69.40 47.20
C ILE A 201 -14.53 67.89 46.87
N PRO A 202 -13.80 67.43 45.85
CA PRO A 202 -13.80 66.03 45.44
C PRO A 202 -12.87 65.20 46.34
N THR A 203 -13.29 64.87 47.56
CA THR A 203 -12.49 64.08 48.51
C THR A 203 -12.68 62.57 48.41
N LEU A 204 -13.50 62.05 47.50
CA LEU A 204 -13.78 60.60 47.40
C LEU A 204 -13.56 59.97 46.02
N TYR A 205 -12.80 60.60 45.12
CA TYR A 205 -12.46 59.98 43.83
C TYR A 205 -11.10 59.30 43.90
N VAL A 206 -11.07 58.04 44.34
CA VAL A 206 -9.89 57.17 44.21
C VAL A 206 -9.71 56.86 42.72
N PRO A 207 -8.58 57.22 42.08
CA PRO A 207 -8.34 56.82 40.71
C PRO A 207 -8.11 55.30 40.69
N LEU A 208 -9.02 54.57 40.04
CA LEU A 208 -8.73 53.21 39.56
C LEU A 208 -7.64 53.34 38.50
N GLN A 209 -6.37 53.29 38.94
CA GLN A 209 -5.26 53.09 38.03
C GLN A 209 -5.35 51.67 37.48
N VAL A 210 -5.90 51.56 36.27
CA VAL A 210 -5.75 50.36 35.45
C VAL A 210 -4.27 50.30 35.06
N GLN A 211 -3.48 49.53 35.81
CA GLN A 211 -2.12 49.18 35.42
C GLN A 211 -2.16 48.45 34.08
N ARG A 212 -1.72 49.13 33.01
CA ARG A 212 -1.36 48.47 31.75
C ARG A 212 -0.16 47.55 32.03
N ARG A 213 -0.43 46.25 32.22
CA ARG A 213 0.63 45.23 32.11
C ARG A 213 0.85 44.95 30.63
N HIS A 214 1.96 45.45 30.09
CA HIS A 214 2.52 44.96 28.84
C HIS A 214 3.05 43.53 29.06
N ARG A 215 2.56 42.60 28.24
CA ARG A 215 3.27 41.42 27.79
C ARG A 215 3.14 41.36 26.28
#